data_AF-A0A6P1ZKN8-F1
#
_entry.id   AF-A0A6P1ZKN8-F1
#
_cell.length_a   1.000
_cell.length_b   1.000
_cell.length_c   1.000
_cell.angle_alpha   90.00
_cell.angle_beta   90.00
_cell.angle_gamma   90.00
#
_symmetry.space_group_name_H-M   'P 1'
#
loop_
_entity.id
_entity.type
_entity.pdbx_description
1 polymer ?
#
loop_
_entity_poly.entity_id
_entity_poly.type
_entity_poly.pdbx_seq_one_letter_code
_entity_poly.pdbx_strand_id
1 'polypeptide(L)'
;MRMRYVLLIVAALTLLLAAGCGGGDKEPAENATEGKVLFKSEDVQVDRADVEKEYHEQLAAMEEKLKNIKEEMKDASEQVSATYEEQVAELEESLNSTKSKLDELKTSAAESYESLKTEMKDNLDKLSKSIDEMTENLKKEMSSS
;
A
#
# COMPACT_ATOMS: atom_id res chain seq x y z
N MET A 1 26.98 -3.78 -25.11
CA MET A 1 26.68 -2.42 -25.62
C MET A 1 26.02 -1.48 -24.60
N ARG A 2 25.78 -1.88 -23.34
CA ARG A 2 25.13 -1.02 -22.33
C ARG A 2 26.08 -0.04 -21.60
N MET A 3 27.40 -0.25 -21.69
CA MET A 3 28.38 0.54 -20.94
C MET A 3 28.88 1.80 -21.69
N ARG A 4 28.55 1.93 -22.98
CA ARG A 4 28.84 3.15 -23.76
C ARG A 4 27.86 4.28 -23.49
N TYR A 5 26.65 3.97 -23.01
CA TYR A 5 25.60 4.97 -22.76
C TYR A 5 25.85 5.79 -21.49
N VAL A 6 26.45 5.18 -20.46
CA VAL A 6 26.76 5.87 -19.20
C VAL A 6 27.86 6.92 -19.40
N LEU A 7 28.81 6.67 -20.30
CA LEU A 7 29.86 7.64 -20.64
C LEU A 7 29.37 8.80 -21.52
N LEU A 8 28.26 8.65 -22.24
CA LEU A 8 27.70 9.73 -23.08
C LEU A 8 26.86 10.74 -22.28
N ILE A 9 26.28 10.33 -21.15
CA ILE A 9 25.45 11.21 -20.31
C ILE A 9 26.32 12.22 -19.53
N VAL A 10 27.56 11.86 -19.19
CA VAL A 10 28.47 12.74 -18.44
C VAL A 10 29.03 13.87 -19.32
N ALA A 11 29.02 13.73 -20.65
CA ALA A 11 29.55 14.75 -21.57
C ALA A 11 28.53 15.83 -21.98
N ALA A 12 27.24 15.64 -21.71
CA ALA A 12 26.19 16.55 -22.20
C ALA A 12 25.84 17.69 -21.22
N LEU A 13 26.40 17.71 -20.01
CA LEU A 13 25.96 18.60 -18.93
C LEU A 13 26.80 19.89 -18.75
N THR A 14 27.68 20.25 -19.70
CA THR A 14 28.60 21.40 -19.54
C THR A 14 28.53 22.45 -20.65
N LEU A 15 27.43 22.58 -21.39
CA LEU A 15 27.41 23.52 -22.53
C LEU A 15 26.10 24.30 -22.74
N LEU A 16 25.56 24.92 -21.68
CA LEU A 16 24.50 25.94 -21.81
C LEU A 16 24.70 27.11 -20.84
N LEU A 17 25.86 27.76 -20.93
CA LEU A 17 26.06 29.13 -20.46
C LEU A 17 26.68 29.95 -21.60
N ALA A 18 25.83 30.45 -22.51
CA ALA A 18 26.00 31.72 -23.21
C ALA A 18 24.94 31.90 -24.29
N ALA A 19 24.50 33.15 -24.44
CA ALA A 19 23.52 33.70 -25.39
C ALA A 19 22.06 33.55 -24.95
N GLY A 20 21.29 34.63 -24.81
CA GLY A 20 21.57 36.01 -25.13
C GLY A 20 20.35 36.86 -24.80
N CYS A 21 20.64 38.04 -24.26
CA CYS A 21 19.74 39.16 -24.08
C CYS A 21 19.14 39.59 -25.43
N GLY A 22 17.83 39.84 -25.48
CA GLY A 22 17.13 40.40 -26.64
C GLY A 22 15.73 40.85 -26.24
N GLY A 23 15.56 42.14 -25.99
CA GLY A 23 14.35 42.73 -25.42
C GLY A 23 13.19 42.95 -26.40
N GLY A 24 12.11 43.52 -25.89
CA GLY A 24 11.01 44.08 -26.68
C GLY A 24 9.63 43.83 -26.09
N ASP A 25 9.02 44.90 -25.61
CA ASP A 25 7.74 45.07 -24.91
C ASP A 25 6.51 44.32 -25.46
N LYS A 26 5.68 43.77 -24.55
CA LYS A 26 4.29 44.20 -24.28
C LYS A 26 3.56 43.21 -23.35
N GLU A 27 3.20 43.68 -22.15
CA GLU A 27 1.99 43.26 -21.45
C GLU A 27 0.76 43.78 -22.23
N PRO A 28 -0.35 43.02 -22.26
CA PRO A 28 -1.32 43.15 -21.17
C PRO A 28 -1.76 41.81 -20.59
N ALA A 29 -2.09 41.91 -19.32
CA ALA A 29 -2.52 40.85 -18.44
C ALA A 29 -3.97 40.38 -18.71
N GLU A 30 -4.13 39.06 -18.60
CA GLU A 30 -5.22 38.30 -17.97
C GLU A 30 -6.71 38.59 -18.28
N ASN A 31 -7.34 37.62 -18.97
CA ASN A 31 -8.41 36.88 -18.30
C ASN A 31 -8.45 35.40 -18.72
N ALA A 32 -8.56 34.57 -17.70
CA ALA A 32 -8.30 33.15 -17.70
C ALA A 32 -9.44 32.33 -18.32
N THR A 33 -9.09 31.49 -19.27
CA THR A 33 -9.72 30.18 -19.48
C THR A 33 -8.61 29.25 -19.97
N GLU A 34 -8.79 27.93 -19.81
CA GLU A 34 -7.80 26.85 -20.01
C GLU A 34 -7.02 26.52 -18.71
N GLY A 35 -7.49 25.63 -17.84
CA GLY A 35 -8.22 24.41 -18.16
C GLY A 35 -7.32 23.32 -18.74
N LYS A 36 -6.11 23.14 -18.21
CA LYS A 36 -5.42 21.83 -18.22
C LYS A 36 -4.23 21.84 -17.25
N VAL A 37 -4.46 21.50 -15.98
CA VAL A 37 -3.38 20.96 -15.15
C VAL A 37 -3.09 19.57 -15.71
N LEU A 38 -2.18 19.53 -16.69
CA LEU A 38 -1.63 18.27 -17.20
C LEU A 38 -0.67 17.77 -16.11
N PHE A 39 -1.22 17.03 -15.15
CA PHE A 39 -0.44 16.31 -14.16
C PHE A 39 0.36 15.24 -14.91
N LYS A 40 1.59 15.58 -15.28
CA LYS A 40 2.53 14.65 -15.90
C LYS A 40 3.36 14.07 -14.76
N SER A 41 2.75 13.17 -14.00
CA SER A 41 3.47 12.31 -13.08
C SER A 41 4.14 11.22 -13.92
N GLU A 42 5.47 11.26 -13.98
CA GLU A 42 6.29 10.21 -14.57
C GLU A 42 5.91 8.85 -14.00
N ASP A 43 5.49 7.97 -14.91
CA ASP A 43 4.87 6.67 -14.68
C ASP A 43 5.79 5.70 -13.92
N VAL A 44 5.52 5.51 -12.64
CA VAL A 44 5.40 4.15 -12.12
C VAL A 44 3.91 3.82 -12.18
N GLN A 45 3.41 3.40 -13.36
CA GLN A 45 2.09 2.79 -13.45
C GLN A 45 2.14 1.46 -12.71
N VAL A 46 1.89 1.49 -11.40
CA VAL A 46 1.50 0.27 -10.69
C VAL A 46 0.10 -0.04 -11.18
N ASP A 47 -0.07 -1.17 -11.86
CA ASP A 47 -1.37 -1.60 -12.35
C ASP A 47 -2.31 -1.80 -11.16
N ARG A 48 -3.49 -1.18 -11.18
CA ARG A 48 -4.46 -1.31 -10.09
C ARG A 48 -4.84 -2.77 -9.86
N ALA A 49 -4.89 -3.56 -10.94
CA ALA A 49 -5.16 -4.99 -10.86
C ALA A 49 -4.07 -5.74 -10.08
N ASP A 50 -2.81 -5.33 -10.22
CA ASP A 50 -1.70 -5.92 -9.47
C ASP A 50 -1.81 -5.59 -7.97
N VAL A 51 -2.15 -4.35 -7.63
CA VAL A 51 -2.38 -3.93 -6.22
C VAL A 51 -3.56 -4.68 -5.61
N GLU A 52 -4.67 -4.77 -6.34
CA GLU A 52 -5.86 -5.49 -5.88
C GLU A 52 -5.55 -6.96 -5.64
N LYS A 53 -4.82 -7.59 -6.57
CA LYS A 53 -4.39 -8.98 -6.45
C LYS A 53 -3.49 -9.17 -5.24
N GLU A 54 -2.51 -8.29 -5.03
CA GLU A 54 -1.61 -8.35 -3.88
C GLU A 54 -2.39 -8.27 -2.56
N TYR A 55 -3.36 -7.37 -2.46
CA TYR A 55 -4.19 -7.24 -1.26
C TYR A 55 -5.11 -8.44 -1.03
N HIS A 56 -5.65 -9.06 -2.09
CA HIS A 56 -6.38 -10.32 -1.97
C HIS A 56 -5.50 -11.47 -1.47
N GLU A 57 -4.28 -11.60 -2.00
CA GLU A 57 -3.34 -12.63 -1.57
C GLU A 57 -2.95 -12.46 -0.10
N GLN A 58 -2.71 -11.21 0.34
CA GLN A 58 -2.43 -10.91 1.75
C GLN A 58 -3.62 -11.22 2.66
N LEU A 59 -4.84 -10.84 2.26
CA LEU A 59 -6.05 -11.15 3.03
C LEU A 59 -6.27 -12.67 3.15
N ALA A 60 -6.11 -13.42 2.07
CA ALA A 60 -6.24 -14.87 2.08
C ALA A 60 -5.19 -15.55 2.99
N ALA A 61 -3.94 -15.07 2.96
CA ALA A 61 -2.90 -15.58 3.85
C ALA A 61 -3.22 -15.30 5.34
N MET A 62 -3.79 -14.14 5.65
CA MET A 62 -4.22 -13.81 7.02
C MET A 62 -5.41 -14.66 7.47
N GLU A 63 -6.37 -14.95 6.60
CA GLU A 63 -7.46 -15.89 6.88
C GLU A 63 -6.94 -17.29 7.19
N GLU A 64 -5.95 -17.77 6.42
CA GLU A 64 -5.32 -19.07 6.66
C GLU A 64 -4.62 -19.10 8.02
N LYS A 65 -3.87 -18.04 8.37
CA LYS A 65 -3.25 -17.93 9.70
C LYS A 65 -4.29 -17.94 10.83
N LEU A 66 -5.36 -17.16 10.72
CA LEU A 66 -6.44 -17.15 11.72
C LEU A 66 -7.12 -18.51 11.85
N LYS A 67 -7.32 -19.21 10.74
CA LYS A 67 -7.84 -20.57 10.76
C LYS A 67 -6.89 -21.51 11.51
N ASN A 68 -5.58 -21.43 11.27
CA ASN A 68 -4.59 -22.25 11.96
C ASN A 68 -4.56 -21.94 13.46
N ILE A 69 -4.62 -20.67 13.86
CA ILE A 69 -4.73 -20.25 15.28
C ILE A 69 -5.96 -20.89 15.92
N LYS A 70 -7.13 -20.84 15.26
CA LYS A 70 -8.36 -21.50 15.74
C LYS A 70 -8.21 -23.02 15.88
N GLU A 71 -7.42 -23.66 15.04
CA GLU A 71 -7.13 -25.09 15.14
C GLU A 71 -6.20 -25.37 16.32
N GLU A 72 -5.11 -24.63 16.49
CA GLU A 72 -4.18 -24.76 17.62
C GLU A 72 -4.86 -24.49 18.98
N MET A 73 -5.79 -23.54 19.03
CA MET A 73 -6.57 -23.26 20.23
C MET A 73 -7.40 -24.45 20.72
N LYS A 74 -7.83 -25.36 19.83
CA LYS A 74 -8.62 -26.54 20.26
C LYS A 74 -7.82 -27.50 21.13
N ASP A 75 -6.49 -27.47 21.00
CA ASP A 75 -5.56 -28.27 21.78
C ASP A 75 -5.03 -27.51 23.01
N ALA A 76 -5.37 -26.22 23.15
CA ALA A 76 -4.99 -25.39 24.28
C ALA A 76 -5.93 -25.61 25.50
N SER A 77 -5.51 -25.12 26.67
CA SER A 77 -6.36 -25.17 27.86
C SER A 77 -7.61 -24.28 27.70
N GLU A 78 -8.69 -24.56 28.45
CA GLU A 78 -9.94 -23.80 28.38
C GLU A 78 -9.74 -22.29 28.65
N GLN A 79 -8.84 -21.95 29.57
CA GLN A 79 -8.55 -20.55 29.93
C GLN A 79 -7.83 -19.80 28.80
N VAL A 80 -6.85 -20.46 28.16
CA VAL A 80 -6.15 -19.92 27.00
C VAL A 80 -7.13 -19.76 25.84
N SER A 81 -7.91 -20.79 25.55
CA SER A 81 -8.93 -20.77 24.49
C SER A 81 -9.90 -19.60 24.63
N ALA A 82 -10.48 -19.39 25.81
CA ALA A 82 -11.41 -18.28 26.04
C ALA A 82 -10.79 -16.90 25.79
N THR A 83 -9.50 -16.73 26.11
CA THR A 83 -8.78 -15.45 25.94
C THR A 83 -8.46 -15.15 24.49
N TYR A 84 -8.14 -16.18 23.69
CA TYR A 84 -7.84 -16.00 22.27
C TYR A 84 -9.09 -16.04 21.39
N GLU A 85 -10.21 -16.63 21.84
CA GLU A 85 -11.47 -16.61 21.08
C GLU A 85 -11.98 -15.19 20.84
N GLU A 86 -11.91 -14.33 21.86
CA GLU A 86 -12.29 -12.92 21.74
C GLU A 86 -11.38 -12.19 20.76
N GLN A 87 -10.06 -12.33 20.91
CA GLN A 87 -9.11 -11.66 20.02
C GLN A 87 -9.20 -12.15 18.57
N VAL A 88 -9.46 -13.44 18.36
CA VAL A 88 -9.68 -14.00 17.03
C VAL A 88 -10.95 -13.41 16.39
N ALA A 89 -12.03 -13.25 17.17
CA ALA A 89 -13.25 -12.62 16.68
C ALA A 89 -13.01 -11.16 16.25
N GLU A 90 -12.25 -10.40 17.03
CA GLU A 90 -11.86 -9.02 16.67
C GLU A 90 -11.04 -8.98 15.38
N LEU A 91 -10.08 -9.89 15.21
CA LEU A 91 -9.27 -9.96 13.99
C LEU A 91 -10.10 -10.36 12.76
N GLU A 92 -11.08 -11.25 12.91
CA GLU A 92 -12.02 -11.60 11.83
C GLU A 92 -12.90 -10.42 11.41
N GLU A 93 -13.40 -9.64 12.38
CA GLU A 93 -14.16 -8.43 12.09
C GLU A 93 -13.29 -7.41 11.34
N SER A 94 -12.07 -7.20 11.82
CA SER A 94 -11.12 -6.24 11.27
C SER A 94 -10.65 -6.65 9.85
N LEU A 95 -10.51 -7.95 9.59
CA LEU A 95 -10.25 -8.51 8.27
C LEU A 95 -11.45 -8.29 7.31
N ASN A 96 -12.68 -8.51 7.78
CA ASN A 96 -13.88 -8.25 6.98
C ASN A 96 -14.08 -6.75 6.66
N SER A 97 -13.75 -5.87 7.60
CA SER A 97 -13.72 -4.42 7.36
C SER A 97 -12.70 -4.07 6.29
N THR A 98 -11.50 -4.68 6.33
CA THR A 98 -10.44 -4.44 5.34
C THR A 98 -10.82 -4.96 3.94
N LYS A 99 -11.50 -6.10 3.84
CA LYS A 99 -12.08 -6.55 2.56
C LYS A 99 -13.07 -5.55 1.98
N SER A 100 -13.92 -4.96 2.83
CA SER A 100 -14.91 -3.97 2.37
C SER A 100 -14.21 -2.71 1.82
N LYS A 101 -13.14 -2.26 2.48
CA LYS A 101 -12.29 -1.17 1.98
C LYS A 101 -11.56 -1.52 0.68
N LEU A 102 -11.19 -2.78 0.47
CA LEU A 102 -10.64 -3.23 -0.81
C LEU A 102 -11.66 -3.06 -1.94
N ASP A 103 -12.93 -3.37 -1.69
CA ASP A 103 -14.00 -3.17 -2.67
C ASP A 103 -14.28 -1.68 -2.95
N GLU A 104 -14.13 -0.81 -1.94
CA GLU A 104 -14.14 0.64 -2.13
C GLU A 104 -12.95 1.11 -2.98
N LEU A 105 -11.74 0.59 -2.72
CA LEU A 105 -10.54 0.92 -3.48
C LEU A 105 -10.71 0.58 -4.98
N LYS A 106 -11.27 -0.59 -5.30
CA LYS A 106 -11.56 -1.01 -6.69
C LYS A 106 -12.42 -0.02 -7.45
N THR A 107 -13.40 0.57 -6.78
CA THR A 107 -14.39 1.46 -7.39
C THR A 107 -14.02 2.94 -7.27
N SER A 108 -12.91 3.25 -6.58
CA SER A 108 -12.48 4.62 -6.31
C SER A 108 -11.96 5.36 -7.54
N ALA A 109 -12.27 6.66 -7.59
CA ALA A 109 -11.73 7.57 -8.61
C ALA A 109 -10.20 7.73 -8.47
N ALA A 110 -9.54 8.16 -9.56
CA ALA A 110 -8.09 8.37 -9.59
C ALA A 110 -7.57 9.26 -8.45
N GLU A 111 -8.28 10.31 -8.11
CA GLU A 111 -7.88 11.29 -7.10
C GLU A 111 -7.88 10.71 -5.67
N SER A 112 -8.76 9.74 -5.38
CA SER A 112 -8.88 9.12 -4.05
C SER A 112 -8.11 7.80 -3.93
N TYR A 113 -7.71 7.20 -5.05
CA TYR A 113 -7.10 5.88 -5.10
C TYR A 113 -5.80 5.79 -4.30
N GLU A 114 -4.88 6.75 -4.44
CA GLU A 114 -3.59 6.69 -3.73
C GLU A 114 -3.74 6.81 -2.20
N SER A 115 -4.71 7.61 -1.73
CA SER A 115 -5.03 7.72 -0.31
C SER A 115 -5.58 6.39 0.22
N LEU A 116 -6.59 5.85 -0.46
CA LEU A 116 -7.21 4.58 -0.08
C LEU A 116 -6.22 3.41 -0.17
N LYS A 117 -5.34 3.40 -1.16
CA LYS A 117 -4.27 2.40 -1.31
C LYS A 117 -3.32 2.43 -0.12
N THR A 118 -2.92 3.63 0.32
CA THR A 118 -2.04 3.81 1.47
C THR A 118 -2.73 3.36 2.76
N GLU A 119 -3.97 3.77 2.98
CA GLU A 119 -4.76 3.33 4.13
C GLU A 119 -4.97 1.82 4.15
N MET A 120 -5.21 1.21 2.99
CA MET A 120 -5.32 -0.25 2.85
C MET A 120 -4.03 -0.94 3.23
N LYS A 121 -2.90 -0.46 2.72
CA LYS A 121 -1.59 -0.99 3.07
C LYS A 121 -1.33 -0.94 4.58
N ASP A 122 -1.60 0.21 5.21
CA ASP A 122 -1.41 0.38 6.65
C ASP A 122 -2.31 -0.56 7.46
N ASN A 123 -3.55 -0.79 7.02
CA ASN A 123 -4.47 -1.73 7.68
C ASN A 123 -3.98 -3.18 7.56
N LEU A 124 -3.53 -3.60 6.37
CA LEU A 124 -2.97 -4.94 6.14
C LEU A 124 -1.70 -5.15 6.98
N ASP A 125 -0.79 -4.17 7.01
CA ASP A 125 0.45 -4.25 7.78
C ASP A 125 0.16 -4.35 9.30
N LYS A 126 -0.87 -3.65 9.80
CA LYS A 126 -1.32 -3.77 11.20
C LYS A 126 -1.95 -5.13 11.48
N LEU A 127 -2.87 -5.58 10.63
CA LEU A 127 -3.54 -6.88 10.79
C LEU A 127 -2.53 -8.03 10.79
N SER A 128 -1.58 -8.03 9.86
CA SER A 128 -0.56 -9.07 9.81
C SER A 128 0.25 -9.11 11.10
N LYS A 129 0.66 -7.95 11.62
CA LYS A 129 1.40 -7.90 12.89
C LYS A 129 0.58 -8.41 14.06
N SER A 130 -0.70 -8.03 14.16
CA SER A 130 -1.56 -8.50 15.25
C SER A 130 -1.80 -10.02 15.18
N ILE A 131 -1.97 -10.59 13.99
CA ILE A 131 -2.07 -12.04 13.79
C ILE A 131 -0.76 -12.75 14.17
N ASP A 132 0.38 -12.20 13.76
CA ASP A 132 1.70 -12.76 14.07
C ASP A 132 1.99 -12.72 15.58
N GLU A 133 1.71 -11.60 16.24
CA GLU A 133 1.83 -11.44 17.70
C GLU A 133 0.93 -12.42 18.45
N MET A 134 -0.32 -12.58 18.01
CA MET A 134 -1.25 -13.55 18.58
C MET A 134 -0.71 -14.99 18.46
N THR A 135 -0.22 -15.36 17.28
CA THR A 135 0.33 -16.70 17.03
C THR A 135 1.49 -17.00 17.98
N GLU A 136 2.43 -16.06 18.12
CA GLU A 136 3.58 -16.22 19.00
C GLU A 136 3.17 -16.29 20.48
N ASN A 137 2.19 -15.50 20.90
CA ASN A 137 1.70 -15.50 22.26
C ASN A 137 0.96 -16.81 22.59
N LEU A 138 0.10 -17.31 21.71
CA LEU A 138 -0.59 -18.58 21.87
C LEU A 138 0.40 -19.73 22.02
N LYS A 139 1.39 -19.79 21.12
CA LYS A 139 2.45 -20.80 21.16
C LYS A 139 3.26 -20.76 22.45
N LYS A 140 3.56 -19.56 22.95
CA LYS A 140 4.28 -19.37 24.22
C LYS A 140 3.46 -19.88 25.40
N GLU A 141 2.17 -19.59 25.45
CA GLU A 141 1.28 -20.07 26.51
C GLU A 141 1.11 -21.59 26.46
N MET A 142 0.93 -22.16 25.28
CA MET A 142 0.89 -23.62 25.10
C MET A 142 2.19 -24.32 25.51
N SER A 143 3.35 -23.67 25.31
CA SER A 143 4.66 -24.22 25.71
C SER A 143 4.96 -24.05 27.20
N SER A 144 4.23 -23.15 27.88
CA SER A 144 4.41 -22.85 29.30
C SER A 144 3.36 -23.53 30.19
N SER A 145 2.30 -24.06 29.58
CA SER A 145 1.23 -24.83 30.22
C SER A 145 1.53 -26.33 30.25
#